data_AF-A0A8I1T582-F1
#
_entry.id   AF-A0A8I1T582-F1
#
_cell.length_a   1.000
_cell.length_b   1.000
_cell.length_c   1.000
_cell.angle_alpha   90.00
_cell.angle_beta   90.00
_cell.angle_gamma   90.00
#
_symmetry.space_group_name_H-M   'P 1'
#
loop_
_entity.id
_entity.type
_entity.pdbx_description
1 polymer ?
#
loop_
_entity_poly.entity_id
_entity_poly.type
_entity_poly.pdbx_seq_one_letter_code
_entity_poly.pdbx_strand_id
1 'polypeptide(L)' 'MRSSECEPTSDEIMAREIAEFIADRAFDFWHHECRAWALSDFKVWAVIAGFDPVLTFRHRLAAEEAACSEH' A
#
# COMPACT_ATOMS: atom_id res chain seq x y z
N MET A 1 19.63 -11.20 13.89
CA MET A 1 20.58 -10.13 13.52
C MET A 1 19.75 -8.90 13.24
N ARG A 2 19.84 -7.89 14.10
CA ARG A 2 19.10 -6.62 13.94
C ARG A 2 20.00 -5.75 13.07
N SER A 3 19.67 -5.59 11.79
CA SER A 3 20.40 -4.72 10.89
C SER A 3 20.41 -3.31 11.48
N SER A 4 21.57 -2.68 11.46
CA SER A 4 21.75 -1.26 11.79
C SER A 4 20.69 -0.45 11.04
N GLU A 5 19.85 0.30 11.75
CA GLU A 5 18.86 1.21 11.15
C GLU A 5 19.64 2.36 10.50
N CYS A 6 20.09 2.18 9.26
CA CYS A 6 20.49 3.30 8.42
C CYS A 6 19.24 4.17 8.20
N GLU A 7 19.42 5.49 8.28
CA GLU A 7 18.34 6.41 7.92
C GLU A 7 17.94 6.20 6.45
N PRO A 8 16.63 6.26 6.15
CA PRO A 8 16.15 6.09 4.79
C PRO A 8 16.68 7.23 3.91
N THR A 9 17.13 6.85 2.71
CA THR A 9 17.53 7.77 1.66
C THR A 9 16.35 8.58 1.13
N SER A 10 16.64 9.70 0.45
CA SER A 10 15.60 10.50 -0.22
C SER A 10 14.78 9.67 -1.22
N ASP A 11 15.41 8.70 -1.89
CA ASP A 11 14.75 7.83 -2.86
C ASP A 11 13.81 6.84 -2.18
N GLU A 12 14.21 6.27 -1.03
CA GLU A 12 13.36 5.39 -0.23
C GLU A 12 12.13 6.14 0.34
N ILE A 13 12.31 7.40 0.75
CA ILE A 13 11.20 8.25 1.21
C ILE A 13 10.21 8.49 0.07
N MET A 14 10.69 8.88 -1.12
CA MET A 14 9.84 9.11 -2.29
C MET A 14 9.13 7.82 -2.73
N ALA A 15 9.86 6.69 -2.75
CA ALA A 15 9.29 5.40 -3.10
C ALA A 15 8.15 5.00 -2.15
N ARG A 16 8.30 5.29 -0.85
CA ARG A 16 7.23 5.05 0.13
C ARG A 16 6.00 5.90 -0.17
N GLU A 17 6.15 7.20 -0.44
CA GLU A 17 5.04 8.08 -0.77
C GLU A 17 4.27 7.61 -2.02
N ILE A 18 4.99 7.14 -3.04
CA ILE A 18 4.39 6.58 -4.25
C ILE A 18 3.64 5.27 -3.92
N ALA A 19 4.25 4.38 -3.13
CA ALA A 19 3.61 3.13 -2.74
C ALA A 19 2.30 3.38 -1.96
N GLU A 20 2.31 4.30 -0.99
CA GLU A 20 1.12 4.70 -0.24
C GLU A 20 0.04 5.28 -1.15
N PHE A 21 0.41 6.19 -2.06
CA PHE A 21 -0.51 6.78 -3.03
C PHE A 21 -1.19 5.74 -3.92
N ILE A 22 -0.43 4.74 -4.39
CA ILE A 22 -0.96 3.66 -5.22
C ILE A 22 -1.86 2.73 -4.39
N ALA A 23 -1.45 2.37 -3.17
CA ALA A 23 -2.23 1.48 -2.30
C ALA A 23 -3.63 2.04 -2.01
N ASP A 24 -3.72 3.35 -1.75
CA ASP A 24 -4.99 4.04 -1.50
C ASP A 24 -5.94 4.00 -2.71
N ARG A 25 -5.40 4.04 -3.94
CA ARG A 25 -6.17 4.21 -5.18
C ARG A 25 -6.32 2.95 -6.02
N ALA A 26 -5.50 1.92 -5.80
CA ALA A 26 -5.50 0.73 -6.62
C ALA A 26 -6.89 0.08 -6.69
N PHE A 27 -7.68 0.18 -5.61
CA PHE A 27 -9.03 -0.37 -5.55
C PHE A 27 -10.11 0.49 -6.21
N ASP A 28 -9.82 1.76 -6.53
CA ASP A 28 -10.72 2.66 -7.24
C ASP A 28 -10.83 2.33 -8.74
N PHE A 29 -9.83 1.63 -9.29
CA PHE A 29 -9.86 1.18 -10.67
C PHE A 29 -10.93 0.12 -10.86
N TRP A 30 -12.01 0.46 -11.56
CA TRP A 30 -13.07 -0.49 -11.91
C TRP A 30 -12.54 -1.63 -12.80
N HIS A 31 -11.70 -1.29 -13.78
CA HIS A 31 -11.10 -2.26 -14.70
C HIS A 31 -10.04 -3.12 -14.01
N HIS A 32 -10.21 -4.44 -14.07
CA HIS A 32 -9.36 -5.40 -13.36
C HIS A 32 -7.90 -5.36 -13.85
N GLU A 33 -7.66 -5.13 -15.14
CA GLU A 33 -6.29 -5.01 -15.67
C GLU A 33 -5.58 -3.77 -15.11
N CYS A 34 -6.25 -2.62 -15.06
CA CYS A 34 -5.69 -1.38 -14.51
C CYS A 34 -5.37 -1.54 -13.02
N ARG A 35 -6.26 -2.21 -12.27
CA ARG A 35 -6.02 -2.58 -10.87
C ARG A 35 -4.81 -3.50 -10.73
N ALA A 36 -4.67 -4.52 -11.57
CA ALA A 36 -3.53 -5.44 -11.52
C ALA A 36 -2.21 -4.71 -11.81
N TRP A 37 -2.21 -3.76 -12.75
CA TRP A 37 -1.04 -2.92 -13.03
C TRP A 37 -0.70 -2.03 -11.84
N ALA A 38 -1.69 -1.33 -11.26
CA ALA A 38 -1.48 -0.52 -10.07
C ALA A 38 -0.91 -1.34 -8.89
N LEU A 39 -1.43 -2.53 -8.63
CA LEU A 39 -0.91 -3.41 -7.57
C LEU A 39 0.51 -3.94 -7.87
N SER A 40 0.85 -4.10 -9.15
CA SER A 40 2.20 -4.48 -9.56
C SER A 40 3.19 -3.34 -9.31
N ASP A 41 2.79 -2.10 -9.64
CA ASP A 41 3.59 -0.91 -9.37
C ASP A 41 3.76 -0.69 -7.87
N PHE A 42 2.69 -0.82 -7.08
CA PHE A 42 2.76 -0.78 -5.61
C PHE A 42 3.85 -1.70 -5.06
N LYS A 43 3.87 -2.95 -5.53
CA LYS A 43 4.86 -3.94 -5.11
C LYS A 43 6.29 -3.49 -5.40
N VAL A 44 6.53 -2.90 -6.58
CA VAL A 44 7.85 -2.39 -6.96
C VAL A 44 8.28 -1.25 -6.05
N TRP A 45 7.42 -0.26 -5.84
CA TRP A 45 7.73 0.91 -5.02
C TRP A 45 7.94 0.57 -3.53
N ALA A 46 7.14 -0.35 -2.99
CA ALA A 46 7.32 -0.83 -1.62
C ALA A 46 8.68 -1.50 -1.40
N VAL A 47 9.13 -2.31 -2.37
CA VAL A 47 10.45 -2.97 -2.31
C VAL A 47 11.59 -1.95 -2.39
N ILE A 48 11.47 -0.93 -3.27
CA ILE A 48 12.46 0.16 -3.35
C ILE A 48 12.52 0.93 -2.03
N ALA A 49 11.39 1.14 -1.38
CA ALA A 49 11.31 1.77 -0.07
C ALA A 49 11.79 0.89 1.11
N GLY A 50 12.29 -0.33 0.82
CA GLY A 50 12.81 -1.24 1.84
C GLY A 50 11.74 -2.01 2.62
N PHE A 51 10.49 -2.02 2.15
CA PHE A 51 9.37 -2.71 2.79
C PHE A 51 9.01 -4.02 2.09
N ASP A 52 8.45 -4.96 2.85
CA ASP A 52 7.78 -6.14 2.30
C ASP A 52 6.30 -5.78 2.02
N PRO A 53 5.86 -5.74 0.74
CA PRO A 53 4.52 -5.31 0.38
C PRO A 53 3.45 -6.30 0.83
N VAL A 54 2.69 -5.92 1.86
CA VAL A 54 1.53 -6.68 2.34
C VAL A 54 0.25 -5.89 2.09
N LEU A 55 -0.61 -6.41 1.22
CA LEU A 55 -1.97 -5.89 1.06
C LEU A 55 -2.82 -6.41 2.23
N THR A 56 -3.19 -5.53 3.15
CA THR A 56 -4.19 -5.84 4.18
C THR A 56 -5.53 -5.26 3.76
N PHE A 57 -6.61 -6.05 3.84
CA PHE A 57 -7.98 -5.60 3.55
C PHE A 57 -8.51 -4.69 4.68
N ARG A 58 -7.85 -3.56 4.96
CA ARG A 58 -8.30 -2.63 6.01
C ARG A 58 -9.53 -1.81 5.60
N HIS A 59 -9.74 -1.58 4.31
CA HIS A 59 -10.91 -0.81 3.83
C HIS A 59 -12.25 -1.56 3.88
N ARG A 60 -12.24 -2.91 3.89
CA ARG A 60 -13.50 -3.67 4.04
C ARG A 60 -13.98 -3.70 5.49
N LEU A 61 -13.05 -3.76 6.45
CA LEU A 61 -13.39 -3.76 7.87
C LEU A 61 -13.93 -2.40 8.32
N ALA A 62 -13.42 -1.26 7.83
CA ALA A 62 -13.97 0.04 8.18
C ALA A 62 -15.44 0.23 7.70
N ALA A 63 -15.79 -0.35 6.55
CA ALA A 63 -17.17 -0.36 6.06
C ALA A 63 -18.06 -1.35 6.85
N GLU A 64 -17.52 -2.51 7.25
CA GLU A 64 -18.21 -3.49 8.08
C GLU A 64 -18.38 -3.00 9.55
N GLU A 65 -17.41 -2.29 10.12
CA GLU A 65 -17.47 -1.68 11.46
C GLU A 65 -18.45 -0.51 11.50
N ALA A 66 -18.48 0.34 10.47
CA ALA A 66 -19.50 1.38 10.33
C ALA A 66 -20.92 0.79 10.23
N ALA A 67 -21.08 -0.32 9.50
CA ALA A 67 -22.37 -1.02 9.40
C ALA A 67 -22.79 -1.72 10.71
N CYS A 68 -21.85 -2.09 11.58
CA CYS A 68 -22.13 -2.76 12.85
C CYS A 68 -22.38 -1.78 14.02
N SER A 69 -22.01 -0.50 13.88
CA SER A 69 -22.23 0.53 14.91
C SER A 69 -23.60 1.23 14.82
N GLU A 70 -24.44 0.87 13.82
CA GLU A 70 -25.80 1.42 13.64
C GLU A 70 -26.91 0.45 14.11
N HIS A 71 -26.62 -0.48 15.02
CA HIS A 71 -27.64 -1.33 15.68
C HIS A 71 -27.56 -1.25 17.20
#